data_AF-A0A1Q8B1G9-F1
#
_entry.id   AF-A0A1Q8B1G9-F1
#
_cell.length_a   1.000
_cell.length_b   1.000
_cell.length_c   1.000
_cell.angle_alpha   90.00
_cell.angle_beta   90.00
_cell.angle_gamma   90.00
#
_symmetry.space_group_name_H-M   'P 1'
#
loop_
_entity.id
_entity.type
_entity.pdbx_description
1 polymer ?
#
loop_
_entity_poly.entity_id
_entity_poly.type
_entity_poly.pdbx_seq_one_letter_code
_entity_poly.pdbx_strand_id
1 'polypeptide(L)'
;MAVTSASGRQVNFYMTNEDERQFVDFLMTTGDVVLHAYTSMTPRFEPVRLLPEPYSGDFWYAFTILNRSISSNLRVRFISQQGYYVVDELNSSVIEFTRSVPETSIKAVHRGRIWADLTWLDNEKKIIVHKEPAFKKWYETIAGWIRRKYIRLDQLEYAGPDAIKLRDEGGALLTVPPTVGSKIYGKLTEEFVDRCFKCGSKTMEHEVLSRFEAFTCKNCKQRVLRMLAKRQSP
;
A
#
# COMPACT_ATOMS: atom_id res chain seq x y z
N MET A 1 -15.42 27.25 8.19
CA MET A 1 -15.32 26.41 9.39
C MET A 1 -14.72 25.07 8.99
N ALA A 2 -13.51 24.76 9.46
CA ALA A 2 -12.86 23.49 9.17
C ALA A 2 -13.50 22.40 10.03
N VAL A 3 -14.26 21.50 9.40
CA VAL A 3 -14.78 20.30 10.05
C VAL A 3 -13.70 19.24 9.95
N THR A 4 -13.02 18.99 11.06
CA THR A 4 -12.02 17.91 11.20
C THR A 4 -12.70 16.54 11.16
N SER A 5 -12.75 16.01 9.93
CA SER A 5 -12.53 14.64 9.45
C SER A 5 -12.69 13.44 10.40
N ALA A 6 -13.23 12.36 9.81
CA ALA A 6 -13.20 10.95 10.23
C ALA A 6 -12.16 10.59 11.32
N SER A 7 -12.57 9.82 12.33
CA SER A 7 -11.67 9.29 13.35
C SER A 7 -10.89 8.10 12.77
N GLY A 8 -9.86 8.43 11.99
CA GLY A 8 -8.88 7.48 11.49
C GLY A 8 -8.04 6.90 12.63
N ARG A 9 -7.77 5.61 12.57
CA ARG A 9 -6.81 4.91 13.43
C ARG A 9 -5.65 4.42 12.59
N GLN A 10 -4.45 4.50 13.14
CA GLN A 10 -3.25 4.00 12.48
C GLN A 10 -2.28 3.30 13.43
N VAL A 11 -1.54 2.35 12.89
CA VAL A 11 -0.32 1.80 13.47
C VAL A 11 0.71 1.71 12.34
N ASN A 12 1.86 2.34 12.54
CA ASN A 12 3.00 2.23 11.63
C ASN A 12 3.95 1.15 12.13
N PHE A 13 4.58 0.46 11.19
CA PHE A 13 5.53 -0.59 11.52
C PHE A 13 6.68 -0.70 10.54
N TYR A 14 7.77 -1.33 10.99
CA TYR A 14 8.85 -1.83 10.16
C TYR A 14 8.82 -3.35 10.23
N MET A 15 8.62 -4.00 9.10
CA MET A 15 8.57 -5.47 8.98
C MET A 15 9.55 -5.92 7.89
N THR A 16 10.44 -6.86 8.20
CA THR A 16 11.10 -7.64 7.15
C THR A 16 10.11 -8.66 6.56
N ASN A 17 10.55 -9.46 5.59
CA ASN A 17 9.76 -10.55 5.04
C ASN A 17 9.33 -11.58 6.11
N GLU A 18 10.18 -11.81 7.11
CA GLU A 18 9.88 -12.73 8.22
C GLU A 18 8.78 -12.15 9.12
N ASP A 19 8.93 -10.89 9.53
CA ASP A 19 7.94 -10.19 10.35
C ASP A 19 6.58 -10.09 9.62
N GLU A 20 6.60 -9.77 8.32
CA GLU A 20 5.39 -9.67 7.50
C GLU A 20 4.67 -11.01 7.39
N ARG A 21 5.41 -12.11 7.17
CA ARG A 21 4.81 -13.45 7.12
C ARG A 21 4.09 -13.77 8.43
N GLN A 22 4.74 -13.54 9.57
CA GLN A 22 4.12 -13.78 10.88
C GLN A 22 2.89 -12.90 11.13
N PHE A 23 2.94 -11.64 10.69
CA PHE A 23 1.80 -10.73 10.78
C PHE A 23 0.62 -11.20 9.92
N VAL A 24 0.87 -11.60 8.68
CA VAL A 24 -0.16 -12.11 7.76
C VAL A 24 -0.74 -13.42 8.27
N ASP A 25 0.10 -14.35 8.73
CA ASP A 25 -0.36 -15.61 9.33
C ASP A 25 -1.29 -15.34 10.51
N PHE A 26 -0.91 -14.44 11.42
CA PHE A 26 -1.78 -14.01 12.51
C PHE A 26 -3.08 -13.37 11.99
N LEU A 27 -2.98 -12.44 11.04
CA LEU A 27 -4.12 -11.72 10.47
C LEU A 27 -5.19 -12.70 9.97
N MET A 28 -4.78 -13.75 9.26
CA MET A 28 -5.69 -14.77 8.72
C MET A 28 -6.40 -15.60 9.81
N THR A 29 -5.90 -15.63 11.04
CA THR A 29 -6.56 -16.28 12.18
C THR A 29 -7.66 -15.43 12.83
N THR A 30 -7.80 -14.17 12.44
CA THR A 30 -8.70 -13.21 13.14
C THR A 30 -10.15 -13.21 12.63
N GLY A 31 -10.51 -14.13 11.74
CA GLY A 31 -11.87 -14.29 11.21
C GLY A 31 -11.87 -14.72 9.74
N ASP A 32 -12.96 -14.43 9.03
CA ASP A 32 -13.06 -14.68 7.59
C ASP A 32 -12.38 -13.54 6.80
N VAL A 33 -11.05 -13.52 6.89
CA VAL A 33 -10.21 -12.44 6.36
C VAL A 33 -9.83 -12.67 4.89
N VAL A 34 -9.93 -11.61 4.10
CA VAL A 34 -9.56 -11.56 2.69
C VAL A 34 -8.71 -10.32 2.42
N LEU A 35 -7.59 -10.50 1.74
CA LEU A 35 -6.78 -9.40 1.22
C LEU A 35 -7.19 -9.13 -0.22
N HIS A 36 -7.38 -7.86 -0.57
CA HIS A 36 -7.59 -7.40 -1.93
C HIS A 36 -6.43 -6.48 -2.33
N ALA A 37 -6.03 -6.51 -3.60
CA ALA A 37 -5.09 -5.53 -4.15
C ALA A 37 -5.68 -4.12 -4.02
N TYR A 38 -4.81 -3.10 -3.91
CA TYR A 38 -5.26 -1.71 -3.80
C TYR A 38 -6.08 -1.23 -5.01
N THR A 39 -5.74 -1.71 -6.21
CA THR A 39 -6.44 -1.36 -7.46
C THR A 39 -6.94 -2.60 -8.19
N SER A 40 -7.99 -2.42 -8.99
CA SER A 40 -8.50 -3.44 -9.91
C SER A 40 -8.92 -2.82 -11.24
N MET A 41 -8.76 -3.54 -12.35
CA MET A 41 -9.26 -3.11 -13.67
C MET A 41 -10.77 -3.33 -13.82
N THR A 42 -11.38 -4.07 -12.88
CA THR A 42 -12.82 -4.32 -12.86
C THR A 42 -13.39 -3.93 -11.50
N PRO A 43 -14.71 -3.70 -11.36
CA PRO A 43 -15.31 -3.41 -10.07
C PRO A 43 -15.28 -4.62 -9.11
N ARG A 44 -14.93 -5.82 -9.59
CA ARG A 44 -14.75 -7.01 -8.76
C ARG A 44 -13.29 -7.11 -8.36
N PHE A 45 -13.04 -7.11 -7.05
CA PHE A 45 -11.72 -7.34 -6.48
C PHE A 45 -11.59 -8.82 -6.16
N GLU A 46 -10.61 -9.47 -6.79
CA GLU A 46 -10.29 -10.85 -6.49
C GLU A 46 -9.40 -10.94 -5.24
N PRO A 47 -9.62 -11.94 -4.37
CA PRO A 47 -8.72 -12.22 -3.26
C PRO A 47 -7.27 -12.43 -3.69
N VAL A 48 -6.36 -11.73 -3.04
CA VAL A 48 -4.91 -11.97 -3.14
C VAL A 48 -4.58 -13.23 -2.34
N ARG A 49 -4.19 -14.29 -3.04
CA ARG A 49 -3.81 -15.58 -2.42
C ARG A 49 -2.35 -15.62 -1.99
N LEU A 50 -1.50 -14.90 -2.71
CA LEU A 50 -0.07 -14.78 -2.44
C LEU A 50 0.31 -13.31 -2.55
N LEU A 51 1.03 -12.80 -1.56
CA LEU A 51 1.55 -11.44 -1.64
C LEU A 51 2.53 -11.33 -2.82
N PRO A 52 2.44 -10.28 -3.64
CA PRO A 52 3.34 -10.09 -4.78
C PRO A 52 4.77 -9.87 -4.30
N GLU A 53 5.73 -10.23 -5.14
CA GLU A 53 7.14 -9.94 -4.88
C GLU A 53 7.38 -8.42 -4.81
N PRO A 54 8.33 -7.96 -3.99
CA PRO A 54 8.71 -6.55 -3.96
C PRO A 54 9.04 -6.02 -5.37
N TYR A 55 8.44 -4.89 -5.71
CA TYR A 55 8.63 -4.18 -6.99
C TYR A 55 8.13 -4.94 -8.24
N SER A 56 7.27 -5.95 -8.09
CA SER A 56 6.76 -6.73 -9.23
C SER A 56 5.72 -5.99 -10.08
N GLY A 57 5.20 -4.85 -9.61
CA GLY A 57 4.21 -4.05 -10.34
C GLY A 57 3.76 -2.83 -9.54
N ASP A 58 2.87 -2.02 -10.12
CA ASP A 58 2.29 -0.87 -9.41
C ASP A 58 1.50 -1.33 -8.18
N PHE A 59 1.59 -0.56 -7.10
CA PHE A 59 0.87 -0.82 -5.84
C PHE A 59 1.10 -2.22 -5.25
N TRP A 60 2.19 -2.92 -5.59
CA TRP A 60 2.54 -4.24 -5.03
C TRP A 60 2.59 -4.25 -3.49
N TYR A 61 2.77 -3.08 -2.88
CA TYR A 61 2.88 -2.89 -1.44
C TYR A 61 1.56 -2.48 -0.77
N ALA A 62 0.47 -2.24 -1.51
CA ALA A 62 -0.77 -1.70 -0.96
C ALA A 62 -1.94 -2.67 -1.12
N PHE A 63 -2.69 -2.87 -0.04
CA PHE A 63 -3.78 -3.83 0.05
C PHE A 63 -4.94 -3.26 0.87
N THR A 64 -6.11 -3.85 0.66
CA THR A 64 -7.27 -3.66 1.50
C THR A 64 -7.64 -4.98 2.16
N ILE A 65 -7.71 -5.00 3.49
CA ILE A 65 -8.08 -6.17 4.28
C ILE A 65 -9.57 -6.06 4.63
N LEU A 66 -10.32 -7.09 4.27
CA LEU A 66 -11.74 -7.25 4.58
C LEU A 66 -11.94 -8.44 5.52
N ASN A 67 -12.80 -8.31 6.52
CA ASN A 67 -13.34 -9.45 7.25
C ASN A 67 -14.81 -9.66 6.87
N ARG A 68 -15.09 -10.70 6.09
CA ARG A 68 -16.41 -10.96 5.51
C ARG A 68 -17.46 -11.29 6.57
N SER A 69 -17.06 -11.78 7.74
CA SER A 69 -17.99 -12.01 8.85
C SER A 69 -18.39 -10.73 9.59
N ILE A 70 -17.68 -9.62 9.37
CA ILE A 70 -17.97 -8.32 9.99
C ILE A 70 -18.65 -7.38 9.00
N SER A 71 -18.18 -7.37 7.75
CA SER A 71 -18.72 -6.52 6.70
C SER A 71 -18.79 -7.29 5.39
N SER A 72 -19.96 -7.30 4.77
CA SER A 72 -20.22 -8.00 3.52
C SER A 72 -20.26 -7.07 2.30
N ASN A 73 -20.33 -5.74 2.53
CA ASN A 73 -20.58 -4.76 1.48
C ASN A 73 -19.32 -3.96 1.16
N LEU A 74 -18.44 -4.55 0.34
CA LEU A 74 -17.29 -3.84 -0.21
C LEU A 74 -17.79 -2.84 -1.27
N ARG A 75 -17.69 -1.54 -0.96
CA ARG A 75 -17.98 -0.49 -1.94
C ARG A 75 -16.71 -0.15 -2.71
N VAL A 76 -16.86 0.07 -4.01
CA VAL A 76 -15.76 0.42 -4.90
C VAL A 76 -16.11 1.68 -5.67
N ARG A 77 -15.09 2.47 -6.01
CA ARG A 77 -15.23 3.66 -6.85
C ARG A 77 -14.26 3.60 -8.02
N PHE A 78 -14.71 4.07 -9.17
CA PHE A 78 -13.86 4.17 -10.36
C PHE A 78 -13.09 5.49 -10.34
N ILE A 79 -11.78 5.42 -10.56
CA ILE A 79 -10.95 6.61 -10.68
C ILE A 79 -10.68 6.87 -12.17
N SER A 80 -11.47 7.79 -12.73
CA SER A 80 -11.54 8.02 -14.17
C SER A 80 -10.24 8.52 -14.79
N GLN A 81 -9.44 9.30 -14.05
CA GLN A 81 -8.17 9.83 -14.58
C GLN A 81 -7.10 8.74 -14.75
N GLN A 82 -7.19 7.64 -14.00
CA GLN A 82 -6.19 6.57 -13.98
C GLN A 82 -6.72 5.25 -14.55
N GLY A 83 -8.04 5.12 -14.73
CA GLY A 83 -8.66 4.00 -15.42
C GLY A 83 -8.75 2.71 -14.59
N TYR A 84 -8.75 2.80 -13.26
CA TYR A 84 -8.90 1.65 -12.37
C TYR A 84 -9.94 1.90 -11.27
N TYR A 85 -10.40 0.83 -10.63
CA TYR A 85 -11.23 0.84 -9.45
C TYR A 85 -10.35 0.78 -8.19
N VAL A 86 -10.84 1.40 -7.12
CA VAL A 86 -10.30 1.27 -5.75
C VAL A 86 -11.45 1.01 -4.79
N VAL A 87 -11.14 0.45 -3.62
CA VAL A 87 -12.12 0.35 -2.53
C VAL A 87 -12.45 1.74 -2.00
N ASP A 88 -13.72 2.01 -1.76
CA ASP A 88 -14.17 3.18 -1.02
C ASP A 88 -14.04 2.89 0.48
N GLU A 89 -12.87 3.19 1.03
CA GLU A 89 -12.51 2.93 2.43
C GLU A 89 -13.35 3.75 3.42
N LEU A 90 -13.91 4.89 3.03
CA LEU A 90 -14.79 5.67 3.91
C LEU A 90 -16.11 4.94 4.13
N ASN A 91 -16.66 4.36 3.06
CA ASN A 91 -17.95 3.67 3.09
C ASN A 91 -17.84 2.14 3.23
N SER A 92 -16.64 1.59 3.36
CA SER A 92 -16.40 0.15 3.55
C SER A 92 -15.66 -0.10 4.86
N SER A 93 -16.05 -1.14 5.60
CA SER A 93 -15.39 -1.52 6.85
C SER A 93 -14.20 -2.42 6.57
N VAL A 94 -13.15 -1.76 6.06
CA VAL A 94 -11.89 -2.37 5.64
C VAL A 94 -10.70 -1.69 6.30
N ILE A 95 -9.59 -2.42 6.40
CA ILE A 95 -8.31 -1.90 6.88
C ILE A 95 -7.38 -1.74 5.68
N GLU A 96 -6.86 -0.54 5.46
CA GLU A 96 -5.76 -0.32 4.53
C GLU A 96 -4.49 -0.95 5.11
N PHE A 97 -3.79 -1.74 4.32
CA PHE A 97 -2.51 -2.34 4.66
C PHE A 97 -1.46 -1.95 3.63
N THR A 98 -0.51 -1.14 4.07
CA THR A 98 0.70 -0.77 3.35
C THR A 98 1.85 -1.59 3.91
N ARG A 99 2.42 -2.46 3.07
CA ARG A 99 3.59 -3.30 3.39
C ARG A 99 4.81 -2.45 3.67
N SER A 100 5.71 -2.97 4.50
CA SER A 100 7.06 -2.43 4.58
C SER A 100 7.82 -2.71 3.28
N VAL A 101 8.57 -1.73 2.80
CA VAL A 101 9.32 -1.87 1.53
C VAL A 101 10.77 -2.18 1.84
N PRO A 102 11.33 -3.32 1.40
CA PRO A 102 12.75 -3.62 1.60
C PRO A 102 13.61 -2.84 0.62
N GLU A 103 14.69 -2.22 1.09
CA GLU A 103 15.69 -1.54 0.27
C GLU A 103 17.03 -2.24 0.44
N THR A 104 17.31 -3.16 -0.46
CA THR A 104 18.48 -4.03 -0.38
C THR A 104 19.80 -3.29 -0.65
N SER A 105 19.78 -2.17 -1.40
CA SER A 105 21.01 -1.46 -1.78
C SER A 105 21.72 -0.81 -0.60
N ILE A 106 20.97 -0.45 0.44
CA ILE A 106 21.47 0.20 1.66
C ILE A 106 21.12 -0.56 2.93
N LYS A 107 20.78 -1.86 2.81
CA LYS A 107 20.34 -2.72 3.93
C LYS A 107 19.29 -2.01 4.79
N ALA A 108 18.17 -1.61 4.19
CA ALA A 108 17.14 -0.86 4.89
C ALA A 108 15.75 -1.46 4.69
N VAL A 109 14.83 -1.07 5.57
CA VAL A 109 13.40 -1.33 5.41
C VAL A 109 12.61 -0.06 5.66
N HIS A 110 11.65 0.19 4.80
CA HIS A 110 10.78 1.34 4.90
C HIS A 110 9.51 1.02 5.66
N ARG A 111 8.96 2.06 6.30
CA ARG A 111 7.78 2.00 7.15
C ARG A 111 6.55 1.56 6.36
N GLY A 112 5.90 0.50 6.83
CA GLY A 112 4.54 0.12 6.47
C GLY A 112 3.52 0.66 7.47
N ARG A 113 2.24 0.41 7.21
CA ARG A 113 1.12 0.92 8.01
C ARG A 113 -0.12 0.06 7.88
N ILE A 114 -0.88 -0.05 8.96
CA ILE A 114 -2.33 -0.29 8.88
C ILE A 114 -3.10 0.98 9.22
N TRP A 115 -4.15 1.27 8.45
CA TRP A 115 -5.04 2.39 8.66
C TRP A 115 -6.50 1.96 8.54
N ALA A 116 -7.38 2.55 9.36
CA ALA A 116 -8.81 2.38 9.20
C ALA A 116 -9.56 3.65 9.60
N ASP A 117 -10.46 4.12 8.74
CA ASP A 117 -11.48 5.08 9.13
C ASP A 117 -12.57 4.38 9.93
N LEU A 118 -12.84 4.85 11.15
CA LEU A 118 -13.91 4.29 12.00
C LEU A 118 -15.22 5.08 11.92
N THR A 119 -15.16 6.26 11.33
CA THR A 119 -16.32 7.13 11.12
C THR A 119 -16.22 7.84 9.77
N TRP A 120 -17.34 8.30 9.25
CA TRP A 120 -17.39 9.19 8.09
C TRP A 120 -18.48 10.24 8.27
N LEU A 121 -18.39 11.35 7.53
CA LEU A 121 -19.37 12.44 7.58
C LEU A 121 -20.43 12.21 6.50
N ASP A 122 -21.67 11.98 6.92
CA ASP A 122 -22.82 12.03 6.01
C ASP A 122 -23.09 13.49 5.64
N ASN A 123 -22.70 13.86 4.42
CA ASN A 123 -22.78 15.24 3.95
C ASN A 123 -24.22 15.71 3.72
N GLU A 124 -25.17 14.80 3.48
CA GLU A 124 -26.58 15.14 3.29
C GLU A 124 -27.23 15.38 4.65
N LYS A 125 -27.01 14.47 5.59
CA LYS A 125 -27.59 14.53 6.94
C LYS A 125 -26.80 15.40 7.91
N LYS A 126 -25.58 15.81 7.54
CA LYS A 126 -24.62 16.54 8.38
C LYS A 126 -24.33 15.84 9.72
N ILE A 127 -24.31 14.50 9.72
CA ILE A 127 -24.03 13.68 10.91
C ILE A 127 -22.76 12.85 10.73
N ILE A 128 -22.08 12.55 11.85
CA ILE A 128 -21.01 11.56 11.88
C ILE A 128 -21.65 10.18 11.95
N VAL A 129 -21.33 9.32 10.98
CA VAL A 129 -21.74 7.92 10.96
C VAL A 129 -20.59 7.07 11.45
N HIS A 130 -20.88 6.19 12.42
CA HIS A 130 -19.92 5.23 12.94
C HIS A 130 -19.99 3.92 12.16
N LYS A 131 -18.83 3.35 11.86
CA LYS A 131 -18.74 1.97 11.37
C LYS A 131 -19.10 0.98 12.49
N GLU A 132 -19.29 -0.29 12.12
CA GLU A 132 -19.74 -1.34 13.01
C GLU A 132 -18.82 -1.45 14.25
N PRO A 133 -19.36 -1.56 15.47
CA PRO A 133 -18.53 -1.74 16.67
C PRO A 133 -17.63 -2.98 16.59
N ALA A 134 -18.09 -4.03 15.91
CA ALA A 134 -17.31 -5.24 15.64
C ALA A 134 -16.07 -4.95 14.77
N PHE A 135 -16.20 -4.07 13.76
CA PHE A 135 -15.06 -3.66 12.93
C PHE A 135 -14.01 -2.91 13.75
N LYS A 136 -14.41 -1.96 14.58
CA LYS A 136 -13.50 -1.28 15.51
C LYS A 136 -12.77 -2.26 16.43
N LYS A 137 -13.49 -3.21 17.02
CA LYS A 137 -12.90 -4.23 17.92
C LYS A 137 -11.91 -5.13 17.17
N TRP A 138 -12.23 -5.50 15.93
CA TRP A 138 -11.34 -6.29 15.08
C TRP A 138 -10.06 -5.54 14.71
N TYR A 139 -10.17 -4.26 14.31
CA TYR A 139 -9.00 -3.39 14.10
C TYR A 139 -8.11 -3.32 15.35
N GLU A 140 -8.68 -3.09 16.54
CA GLU A 140 -7.90 -3.03 17.78
C GLU A 140 -7.27 -4.37 18.17
N THR A 141 -7.87 -5.50 17.74
CA THR A 141 -7.27 -6.83 17.90
C THR A 141 -5.98 -6.95 17.09
N ILE A 142 -6.03 -6.51 15.82
CA ILE A 142 -4.89 -6.53 14.91
C ILE A 142 -3.81 -5.55 15.36
N ALA A 143 -4.19 -4.29 15.61
CA ALA A 143 -3.30 -3.26 16.12
C ALA A 143 -2.67 -3.68 17.45
N GLY A 144 -3.46 -4.27 18.35
CA GLY A 144 -2.98 -4.77 19.64
C GLY A 144 -1.96 -5.91 19.51
N TRP A 145 -2.06 -6.75 18.48
CA TRP A 145 -1.04 -7.78 18.23
C TRP A 145 0.31 -7.15 17.90
N ILE A 146 0.34 -6.16 16.98
CA ILE A 146 1.57 -5.43 16.63
C ILE A 146 2.17 -4.80 17.88
N ARG A 147 1.35 -4.08 18.67
CA ARG A 147 1.80 -3.39 19.90
C ARG A 147 2.41 -4.33 20.94
N ARG A 148 1.96 -5.60 20.99
CA ARG A 148 2.45 -6.61 21.94
C ARG A 148 3.68 -7.37 21.43
N LYS A 149 3.75 -7.62 20.11
CA LYS A 149 4.79 -8.44 19.51
C LYS A 149 6.02 -7.64 19.08
N TYR A 150 5.84 -6.36 18.74
CA TYR A 150 6.89 -5.54 18.15
C TYR A 150 7.44 -4.54 19.17
N ILE A 151 8.69 -4.13 18.96
CA ILE A 151 9.34 -3.12 19.79
C ILE A 151 8.77 -1.76 19.42
N ARG A 152 8.29 -1.02 20.41
CA ARG A 152 7.82 0.36 20.21
C ARG A 152 9.01 1.29 19.99
N LEU A 153 9.01 2.01 18.87
CA LEU A 153 10.02 3.02 18.54
C LEU A 153 9.53 4.44 18.87
N ASP A 154 8.24 4.70 18.65
CA ASP A 154 7.61 6.00 18.94
C ASP A 154 6.11 5.82 19.29
N GLN A 155 5.33 6.90 19.34
CA GLN A 155 3.94 6.88 19.77
C GLN A 155 3.08 5.92 18.93
N LEU A 156 3.29 5.89 17.61
CA LEU A 156 2.54 5.08 16.65
C LEU A 156 3.45 4.18 15.79
N GLU A 157 4.74 4.09 16.13
CA GLU A 157 5.73 3.36 15.33
C GLU A 157 6.28 2.15 16.09
N TYR A 158 6.33 1.02 15.42
CA TYR A 158 6.76 -0.27 15.96
C TYR A 158 7.72 -0.96 15.00
N ALA A 159 8.65 -1.78 15.47
CA ALA A 159 9.51 -2.60 14.61
C ALA A 159 9.43 -4.07 15.02
N GLY A 160 9.26 -4.92 14.02
CA GLY A 160 9.28 -6.37 14.19
C GLY A 160 10.63 -6.86 14.70
N PRO A 161 10.67 -8.01 15.39
CA PRO A 161 11.91 -8.57 15.92
C PRO A 161 13.02 -8.69 14.87
N ASP A 162 12.69 -9.08 13.63
CA ASP A 162 13.69 -9.23 12.57
C ASP A 162 14.10 -7.88 11.97
N ALA A 163 13.19 -6.90 11.90
CA ALA A 163 13.53 -5.52 11.55
C ALA A 163 14.46 -4.86 12.58
N ILE A 164 14.30 -5.17 13.87
CA ILE A 164 15.21 -4.72 14.93
C ILE A 164 16.58 -5.36 14.75
N LYS A 165 16.63 -6.67 14.50
CA LYS A 165 17.88 -7.37 14.22
C LYS A 165 18.60 -6.78 13.01
N LEU A 166 17.89 -6.51 11.91
CA LEU A 166 18.43 -5.84 10.74
C LEU A 166 19.09 -4.50 11.11
N ARG A 167 18.42 -3.69 11.93
CA ARG A 167 18.95 -2.39 12.40
C ARG A 167 20.18 -2.57 13.27
N ASP A 168 20.15 -3.51 14.21
CA ASP A 168 21.26 -3.76 15.14
C ASP A 168 22.50 -4.32 14.41
N GLU A 169 22.31 -4.97 13.26
CA GLU A 169 23.37 -5.38 12.33
C GLU A 169 23.79 -4.27 11.33
N GLY A 170 23.49 -3.00 11.63
CA GLY A 170 23.91 -1.84 10.84
C GLY A 170 23.00 -1.49 9.67
N GLY A 171 21.80 -2.08 9.56
CA GLY A 171 20.77 -1.65 8.62
C GLY A 171 19.97 -0.44 9.09
N ALA A 172 19.10 0.10 8.22
CA ALA A 172 18.31 1.30 8.52
C ALA A 172 16.79 1.07 8.51
N LEU A 173 16.07 1.79 9.38
CA LEU A 173 14.61 1.88 9.40
C LEU A 173 14.20 3.25 8.87
N LEU A 174 13.51 3.29 7.74
CA LEU A 174 13.26 4.52 6.99
C LEU A 174 11.77 4.89 7.00
N THR A 175 11.44 6.08 7.51
CA THR A 175 10.05 6.54 7.70
C THR A 175 9.31 6.85 6.40
N VAL A 176 10.05 7.19 5.35
CA VAL A 176 9.53 7.49 4.03
C VAL A 176 9.91 6.30 3.16
N PRO A 177 8.96 5.50 2.62
CA PRO A 177 9.27 4.62 1.49
C PRO A 177 10.07 5.43 0.48
N PRO A 178 11.07 4.85 -0.24
CA PRO A 178 11.63 5.59 -1.36
C PRO A 178 10.41 5.99 -2.18
N THR A 179 10.35 7.22 -2.63
CA THR A 179 9.16 7.73 -3.30
C THR A 179 8.90 6.92 -4.57
N VAL A 180 8.27 5.76 -4.43
CA VAL A 180 7.56 4.98 -5.44
C VAL A 180 6.25 5.73 -5.63
N GLY A 181 6.34 7.03 -5.95
CA GLY A 181 5.21 7.94 -5.81
C GLY A 181 5.50 9.45 -5.74
N SER A 182 6.73 9.96 -5.60
CA SER A 182 6.99 11.39 -5.94
C SER A 182 7.33 11.59 -7.41
N LYS A 183 6.81 10.69 -8.26
CA LYS A 183 6.30 11.03 -9.59
C LYS A 183 4.82 10.64 -9.71
N ILE A 184 4.02 10.95 -8.69
CA ILE A 184 2.60 11.23 -8.86
C ILE A 184 2.52 12.63 -9.53
N TYR A 185 2.08 12.68 -10.80
CA TYR A 185 1.61 13.87 -11.53
C TYR A 185 2.56 15.06 -11.76
N GLY A 186 3.88 14.85 -11.80
CA GLY A 186 4.83 15.81 -12.39
C GLY A 186 5.49 15.20 -13.61
N LYS A 187 5.53 15.92 -14.74
CA LYS A 187 6.17 15.52 -16.01
C LYS A 187 7.36 14.58 -15.76
N LEU A 188 7.32 13.36 -16.32
CA LEU A 188 8.52 12.54 -16.49
C LEU A 188 9.52 13.38 -17.28
N THR A 189 10.45 14.02 -16.58
CA THR A 189 11.62 14.66 -17.17
C THR A 189 12.44 13.60 -17.90
N GLU A 190 12.98 13.97 -19.06
CA GLU A 190 13.70 13.09 -19.99
C GLU A 190 14.84 12.31 -19.29
N GLU A 191 15.45 12.87 -18.23
CA GLU A 191 16.54 12.25 -17.47
C GLU A 191 16.21 10.90 -16.81
N PHE A 192 14.94 10.58 -16.55
CA PHE A 192 14.57 9.30 -15.92
C PHE A 192 14.58 8.10 -16.87
N VAL A 193 14.65 8.35 -18.18
CA VAL A 193 14.62 7.31 -19.22
C VAL A 193 16.02 6.74 -19.50
N ASP A 194 17.07 7.50 -19.20
CA ASP A 194 18.44 7.18 -19.61
C ASP A 194 19.15 6.17 -18.69
N ARG A 195 18.60 5.87 -17.51
CA ARG A 195 19.21 4.92 -16.56
C ARG A 195 18.17 4.05 -15.86
N CYS A 196 18.49 2.76 -15.76
CA CYS A 196 17.74 1.81 -14.97
C CYS A 196 17.78 2.19 -13.49
N PHE A 197 16.62 2.42 -12.89
CA PHE A 197 16.51 2.73 -11.45
C PHE A 197 17.08 1.61 -10.55
N LYS A 198 16.95 0.35 -10.97
CA LYS A 198 17.37 -0.82 -10.18
C LYS A 198 18.89 -1.06 -10.18
N CYS A 199 19.59 -0.76 -11.27
CA CYS A 199 21.00 -1.12 -11.40
C CYS A 199 21.89 -0.03 -12.01
N GLY A 200 21.35 1.17 -12.26
CA GLY A 200 22.07 2.31 -12.85
C GLY A 200 22.45 2.15 -14.32
N SER A 201 22.15 0.99 -14.94
CA SER A 201 22.53 0.71 -16.33
C SER A 201 21.89 1.69 -17.32
N LYS A 202 22.67 2.16 -18.29
CA LYS A 202 22.17 2.98 -19.41
C LYS A 202 21.58 2.15 -20.56
N THR A 203 21.61 0.82 -20.45
CA THR A 203 21.10 -0.08 -21.49
C THR A 203 19.62 -0.40 -21.28
N MET A 204 18.76 0.43 -21.87
CA MET A 204 17.31 0.28 -21.84
C MET A 204 16.78 -0.11 -23.23
N GLU A 205 15.86 -1.08 -23.28
CA GLU A 205 15.00 -1.37 -24.44
C GLU A 205 13.75 -0.53 -24.34
N HIS A 206 13.39 0.14 -25.43
CA HIS A 206 12.20 0.96 -25.53
C HIS A 206 11.18 0.30 -26.45
N GLU A 207 9.96 0.11 -25.96
CA GLU A 207 8.82 -0.41 -26.71
C GLU A 207 7.65 0.55 -26.54
N VAL A 208 7.00 0.94 -27.65
CA VAL A 208 5.80 1.77 -27.60
C VAL A 208 4.57 0.86 -27.68
N LEU A 209 3.77 0.88 -26.62
CA LEU A 209 2.46 0.22 -26.52
C LEU A 209 1.35 1.26 -26.78
N SER A 210 0.12 0.78 -27.02
CA SER A 210 -1.02 1.61 -27.44
C SER A 210 -1.28 2.85 -26.58
N ARG A 211 -0.94 2.82 -25.28
CA ARG A 211 -1.10 3.95 -24.34
C ARG A 211 0.15 4.23 -23.49
N PHE A 212 1.24 3.50 -23.70
CA PHE A 212 2.41 3.54 -22.83
C PHE A 212 3.71 3.44 -23.63
N GLU A 213 4.77 4.04 -23.12
CA GLU A 213 6.15 3.70 -23.46
C GLU A 213 6.66 2.75 -22.37
N ALA A 214 7.15 1.58 -22.77
CA ALA A 214 7.78 0.61 -21.89
C ALA A 214 9.30 0.69 -22.04
N PHE A 215 9.99 0.81 -20.92
CA PHE A 215 11.44 0.83 -20.83
C PHE A 215 11.92 -0.37 -20.02
N THR A 216 12.61 -1.31 -20.67
CA THR A 216 13.10 -2.54 -20.05
C THR A 216 14.62 -2.52 -19.96
N CYS A 217 15.17 -2.65 -18.75
CA CYS A 217 16.62 -2.73 -18.59
C CYS A 217 17.15 -4.05 -19.18
N LYS A 218 18.09 -3.98 -20.11
CA LYS A 218 18.71 -5.19 -20.69
C LYS A 218 19.44 -6.04 -19.65
N ASN A 219 20.01 -5.37 -18.63
CA ASN A 219 20.85 -5.97 -17.60
C ASN A 219 20.05 -6.70 -16.51
N CYS A 220 19.12 -6.01 -15.85
CA CYS A 220 18.38 -6.58 -14.70
C CYS A 220 16.90 -6.87 -15.00
N LYS A 221 16.48 -6.71 -16.26
CA LYS A 221 15.10 -6.92 -16.75
C LYS A 221 14.02 -6.08 -16.06
N GLN A 222 14.40 -5.05 -15.30
CA GLN A 222 13.46 -4.11 -14.71
C GLN A 222 12.68 -3.39 -15.82
N ARG A 223 11.35 -3.40 -15.71
CA ARG A 223 10.46 -2.70 -16.63
C ARG A 223 9.86 -1.47 -15.97
N VAL A 224 9.81 -0.36 -16.70
CA VAL A 224 9.16 0.89 -16.31
C VAL A 224 8.16 1.27 -17.39
N LEU A 225 6.95 1.66 -17.02
CA LEU A 225 5.94 2.14 -17.94
C LEU A 225 5.75 3.65 -17.77
N ARG A 226 5.82 4.37 -18.88
CA ARG A 226 5.48 5.80 -18.97
C ARG A 226 4.19 5.92 -19.75
N MET A 227 3.16 6.48 -19.13
CA MET A 227 1.91 6.74 -19.82
C MET A 227 2.11 7.84 -20.86
N LEU A 228 1.68 7.58 -22.10
CA LEU A 228 1.65 8.60 -23.14
C LEU A 228 0.53 9.58 -22.79
N ALA A 229 0.86 10.87 -22.63
CA ALA A 229 -0.16 11.90 -22.48
C ALA A 229 -1.09 11.83 -23.70
N LYS A 230 -2.42 11.78 -23.47
CA LYS A 230 -3.39 11.82 -24.58
C LYS A 230 -3.03 13.01 -25.48
N ARG A 231 -2.84 12.77 -26.78
CA ARG A 231 -2.99 13.84 -27.76
C ARG A 231 -4.40 14.39 -27.56
N GLN A 232 -4.49 15.64 -27.12
CA GLN A 232 -5.72 16.39 -27.34
C GLN A 232 -5.95 16.33 -28.85
N SER A 233 -7.00 15.62 -29.26
CA SER A 233 -7.48 15.71 -30.63
C SER A 233 -7.99 17.15 -30.82
N PRO A 234 -7.82 17.71 -32.03
CA PRO A 234 -7.94 19.15 -32.29
C PRO A 234 -9.27 19.76 -31.84
#